data_AF-A0A3P6RRT5-F1
#
_entry.id   AF-A0A3P6RRT5-F1
#
_cell.length_a   1.000
_cell.length_b   1.000
_cell.length_c   1.000
_cell.angle_alpha   90.00
_cell.angle_beta   90.00
_cell.angle_gamma   90.00
#
_symmetry.space_group_name_H-M   'P 1'
#
loop_
_entity.id
_entity.type
_entity.pdbx_description
1 polymer ?
#
loop_
_entity_poly.entity_id
_entity_poly.type
_entity_poly.pdbx_seq_one_letter_code
_entity_poly.pdbx_strand_id
1 'polypeptide(L)'
;MNFPNGLPDVGDATCTVNIQPMPGFGVRLLFEEFFIGREDSLTIQTATDEQSIDNNDNSDSDYNKIVIEVFSRHGSDTDPERGTVAFSLSPGPMSLTFQQTKPDVFMADVKHTGFKAILKPYNMSADEKTLCGGKRLIKDTYFETSFAYPEDYGEGNNCRWEFEGVNANLRILFYDFQTDDKTDSFVMSGDPFVMSGGSSTNETHNTTIHLGGYDVTSDLPVAFYFRGSVHINFTSGDGSIFPPRRFSFIIDTFADQTNDTQEVCVGAESIHDLSVEKSVMINTNNYGTLAYENYLKCQFSFINPPQHHVIYLQMAFESERCCDLMTVNGIGQDYIFQGERYPTIYFANSPNVSFEFSSDGVRKAVGFKGYVSTLVCAKLALLLFTHKLS
;
A
#
# COMPACT_ATOMS: atom_id res chain seq x y z
N MET A 1 14.24 13.93 0.34
CA MET A 1 13.28 12.97 0.93
C MET A 1 11.95 13.67 0.97
N ASN A 2 11.02 13.25 0.11
CA ASN A 2 9.73 13.95 -0.06
C ASN A 2 8.56 13.11 0.47
N PHE A 3 8.66 11.79 0.44
CA PHE A 3 7.68 10.87 1.03
C PHE A 3 7.39 11.21 2.51
N PRO A 4 6.12 11.23 2.96
CA PRO A 4 4.90 10.84 2.24
C PRO A 4 4.26 11.97 1.42
N ASN A 5 4.90 13.13 1.26
CA ASN A 5 4.36 14.27 0.52
C ASN A 5 4.43 14.06 -1.00
N GLY A 6 3.58 14.79 -1.73
CA GLY A 6 3.49 14.72 -3.19
C GLY A 6 4.83 15.04 -3.86
N LEU A 7 5.34 14.08 -4.63
CA LEU A 7 6.58 14.18 -5.40
C LEU A 7 6.58 15.45 -6.25
N PRO A 8 7.66 16.24 -6.23
CA PRO A 8 7.75 17.39 -7.12
C PRO A 8 7.86 16.91 -8.57
N ASP A 9 7.20 17.62 -9.49
CA ASP A 9 7.38 17.40 -10.93
C ASP A 9 8.72 18.01 -11.34
N VAL A 10 9.80 17.25 -11.21
CA VAL A 10 11.13 17.80 -11.53
C VAL A 10 11.40 17.75 -13.03
N GLY A 11 10.66 16.95 -13.79
CA GLY A 11 10.76 16.81 -15.24
C GLY A 11 12.10 16.19 -15.67
N ASP A 12 12.07 14.97 -16.18
CA ASP A 12 13.26 14.24 -16.67
C ASP A 12 14.38 14.14 -15.62
N ALA A 13 14.02 13.67 -14.42
CA ALA A 13 14.95 13.44 -13.33
C ALA A 13 15.27 11.96 -13.18
N THR A 14 16.52 11.65 -12.82
CA THR A 14 16.94 10.28 -12.50
C THR A 14 17.69 10.29 -11.18
N CYS A 15 17.34 9.36 -10.30
CA CYS A 15 17.97 9.15 -9.01
C CYS A 15 18.40 7.70 -8.88
N THR A 16 19.68 7.46 -8.60
CA THR A 16 20.22 6.11 -8.39
C THR A 16 20.76 5.98 -6.96
N VAL A 17 20.36 4.90 -6.29
CA VAL A 17 20.85 4.50 -4.97
C VAL A 17 21.58 3.16 -5.11
N ASN A 18 22.85 3.14 -4.74
CA ASN A 18 23.65 1.93 -4.71
C ASN A 18 23.77 1.42 -3.27
N ILE A 19 23.45 0.14 -3.06
CA ILE A 19 23.51 -0.56 -1.79
C ILE A 19 24.62 -1.58 -1.87
N GLN A 20 25.56 -1.48 -0.94
CA GLN A 20 26.66 -2.43 -0.81
C GLN A 20 26.53 -3.15 0.54
N PRO A 21 26.13 -4.43 0.58
CA PRO A 21 26.12 -5.18 1.82
C PRO A 21 27.54 -5.49 2.30
N MET A 22 27.67 -5.79 3.60
CA MET A 22 28.93 -6.28 4.18
C MET A 22 29.23 -7.69 3.63
N PRO A 23 30.52 -8.09 3.55
CA PRO A 23 30.88 -9.46 3.15
C PRO A 23 30.15 -10.52 3.98
N GLY A 24 29.59 -11.53 3.30
CA GLY A 24 28.80 -12.60 3.92
C GLY A 24 27.33 -12.26 4.17
N PHE A 25 26.88 -11.06 3.80
CA PHE A 25 25.49 -10.64 3.88
C PHE A 25 24.93 -10.29 2.51
N GLY A 26 23.66 -10.59 2.30
CA GLY A 26 22.85 -10.08 1.20
C GLY A 26 21.81 -9.05 1.70
N VAL A 27 20.99 -8.59 0.77
CA VAL A 27 19.96 -7.55 0.98
C VAL A 27 18.59 -8.10 0.61
N ARG A 28 17.62 -7.90 1.51
CA ARG A 28 16.19 -7.97 1.22
C ARG A 28 15.63 -6.56 1.14
N LEU A 29 14.84 -6.30 0.12
CA LEU A 29 14.14 -5.05 -0.09
C LEU A 29 12.65 -5.34 -0.20
N LEU A 30 11.84 -4.59 0.55
CA LEU A 30 10.38 -4.71 0.51
C LEU A 30 9.73 -3.33 0.40
N PHE A 31 8.85 -3.13 -0.58
CA PHE A 31 8.12 -1.86 -0.72
C PHE A 31 6.90 -1.81 0.22
N GLU A 32 6.82 -0.75 1.01
CA GLU A 32 5.66 -0.47 1.88
C GLU A 32 4.47 0.04 1.07
N GLU A 33 4.74 1.05 0.25
CA GLU A 33 3.80 1.70 -0.66
C GLU A 33 4.55 2.05 -1.94
N PHE A 34 3.86 1.97 -3.08
CA PHE A 34 4.45 2.22 -4.40
C PHE A 34 3.46 2.97 -5.30
N PHE A 35 3.62 4.29 -5.33
CA PHE A 35 2.81 5.21 -6.13
C PHE A 35 3.74 6.00 -7.06
N ILE A 36 3.86 5.55 -8.30
CA ILE A 36 4.67 6.24 -9.32
C ILE A 36 3.80 6.60 -10.52
N GLY A 37 4.15 7.69 -11.20
CA GLY A 37 3.44 8.10 -12.40
C GLY A 37 3.48 7.02 -13.48
N ARG A 38 2.51 7.05 -14.39
CA ARG A 38 2.40 6.07 -15.49
C ARG A 38 3.69 5.91 -16.30
N GLU A 39 4.36 7.03 -16.55
CA GLU A 39 5.55 7.13 -17.39
C GLU A 39 6.85 7.10 -16.57
N ASP A 40 6.74 7.00 -15.24
CA ASP A 40 7.88 6.85 -14.36
C ASP A 40 8.28 5.38 -14.30
N SER A 41 9.54 5.11 -13.95
CA SER A 41 10.01 3.74 -13.77
C SER A 41 10.96 3.61 -12.59
N LEU A 42 10.92 2.46 -11.94
CA LEU A 42 11.91 2.04 -10.97
C LEU A 42 12.60 0.77 -11.47
N THR A 43 13.90 0.84 -11.70
CA THR A 43 14.72 -0.32 -12.05
C THR A 43 15.52 -0.77 -10.84
N ILE A 44 15.48 -2.07 -10.53
CA ILE A 44 16.29 -2.71 -9.49
C ILE A 44 17.24 -3.69 -10.16
N GLN A 45 18.53 -3.51 -9.92
CA GLN A 45 19.57 -4.42 -10.39
C GLN A 45 20.13 -5.18 -9.19
N THR A 46 20.13 -6.51 -9.28
CA THR A 46 20.61 -7.40 -8.23
C THR A 46 21.73 -8.30 -8.74
N ALA A 47 22.71 -8.58 -7.88
CA ALA A 47 23.65 -9.67 -8.12
C ALA A 47 22.93 -11.03 -7.98
N THR A 48 23.43 -12.07 -8.66
CA THR A 48 22.96 -13.46 -8.47
C THR A 48 24.11 -14.43 -8.22
N ASP A 49 23.80 -15.55 -7.56
CA ASP A 49 24.75 -16.63 -7.24
C ASP A 49 24.83 -17.71 -8.34
N GLU A 50 24.23 -17.50 -9.53
CA GLU A 50 24.29 -18.52 -10.59
C GLU A 50 25.68 -18.63 -11.21
N GLN A 51 26.44 -19.65 -10.80
CA GLN A 51 27.50 -20.22 -11.64
C GLN A 51 26.85 -20.83 -12.88
N SER A 52 27.20 -20.34 -14.08
CA SER A 52 26.90 -21.09 -15.30
C SER A 52 27.63 -22.43 -15.25
N ILE A 53 26.90 -23.54 -15.14
CA ILE A 53 27.44 -24.86 -15.45
C ILE A 53 27.50 -24.97 -16.98
N ASP A 54 28.40 -24.21 -17.61
CA ASP A 54 28.85 -24.53 -18.95
C ASP A 54 29.93 -25.61 -18.80
N ASN A 55 29.49 -26.85 -18.97
CA ASN A 55 30.30 -28.07 -18.87
C ASN A 55 31.33 -28.23 -20.01
N ASN A 56 31.84 -27.14 -20.60
CA ASN A 56 32.94 -27.16 -21.57
C ASN A 56 33.42 -25.72 -21.84
N ASP A 57 34.29 -25.16 -21.02
CA ASP A 57 35.59 -24.67 -21.50
C ASP A 57 36.44 -24.12 -20.35
N ASN A 58 37.72 -24.51 -20.36
CA ASN A 58 38.77 -23.96 -19.51
C ASN A 58 39.07 -22.52 -19.98
N SER A 59 38.33 -21.54 -19.47
CA SER A 59 38.78 -20.15 -19.50
C SER A 59 38.26 -19.36 -18.31
N ASP A 60 39.22 -18.96 -17.48
CA ASP A 60 39.17 -17.98 -16.40
C ASP A 60 38.28 -16.77 -16.76
N SER A 61 37.08 -16.69 -16.19
CA SER A 61 36.27 -15.47 -16.14
C SER A 61 35.12 -15.59 -15.11
N ASP A 62 35.26 -14.88 -13.99
CA ASP A 62 34.20 -14.60 -13.02
C ASP A 62 33.06 -13.83 -13.72
N TYR A 63 31.99 -14.52 -14.13
CA TYR A 63 30.76 -13.90 -14.62
C TYR A 63 29.67 -13.94 -13.53
N ASN A 64 29.59 -12.86 -12.74
CA ASN A 64 28.44 -12.56 -11.89
C ASN A 64 27.24 -12.21 -12.80
N LYS A 65 26.26 -13.11 -12.92
CA LYS A 65 25.02 -12.81 -13.63
C LYS A 65 24.25 -11.71 -12.87
N ILE A 66 23.83 -10.67 -13.58
CA ILE A 66 23.04 -9.55 -13.03
C ILE A 66 21.58 -9.79 -13.41
N VAL A 67 20.68 -9.79 -12.43
CA VAL A 67 19.23 -9.75 -12.68
C VAL A 67 18.79 -8.29 -12.64
N ILE A 68 17.99 -7.90 -13.64
CA ILE A 68 17.42 -6.57 -13.74
C ILE A 68 15.91 -6.74 -13.65
N GLU A 69 15.35 -6.30 -12.53
CA GLU A 69 13.91 -6.19 -12.32
C GLU A 69 13.50 -4.76 -12.66
N VAL A 70 12.54 -4.61 -13.58
CA VAL A 70 11.99 -3.29 -13.92
C VAL A 70 10.57 -3.22 -13.39
N PHE A 71 10.36 -2.37 -12.40
CA PHE A 71 9.06 -2.06 -11.85
C PHE A 71 8.53 -0.82 -12.57
N SER A 72 7.42 -1.00 -13.29
CA SER A 72 6.57 0.08 -13.75
C SER A 72 5.23 -0.03 -13.05
N ARG A 73 4.38 1.01 -13.15
CA ARG A 73 3.01 0.98 -12.64
C ARG A 73 2.19 -0.20 -13.17
N HIS A 74 2.59 -0.79 -14.30
CA HIS A 74 1.86 -1.87 -14.95
C HIS A 74 2.23 -3.28 -14.48
N GLY A 75 3.18 -3.45 -13.55
CA GLY A 75 3.71 -4.78 -13.27
C GLY A 75 4.23 -5.45 -14.57
N SER A 76 4.39 -6.78 -14.58
CA SER A 76 4.57 -7.53 -15.83
C SER A 76 3.24 -7.61 -16.60
N ASP A 77 3.31 -7.90 -17.91
CA ASP A 77 2.19 -7.95 -18.88
C ASP A 77 0.96 -8.83 -18.49
N THR A 78 0.99 -9.49 -17.33
CA THR A 78 -0.07 -10.34 -16.81
C THR A 78 -0.91 -9.76 -15.68
N ASP A 79 -0.63 -8.55 -15.16
CA ASP A 79 -1.52 -7.94 -14.15
C ASP A 79 -1.49 -6.39 -14.08
N PRO A 80 -2.35 -5.67 -14.82
CA PRO A 80 -2.19 -4.22 -15.05
C PRO A 80 -2.59 -3.29 -13.89
N GLU A 81 -3.10 -3.81 -12.76
CA GLU A 81 -3.47 -3.01 -11.57
C GLU A 81 -3.20 -3.71 -10.24
N ARG A 82 -2.53 -4.88 -10.22
CA ARG A 82 -2.50 -5.74 -9.03
C ARG A 82 -1.12 -5.98 -8.46
N GLY A 83 -1.09 -5.96 -7.14
CA GLY A 83 -0.27 -6.82 -6.32
C GLY A 83 1.23 -6.97 -6.56
N THR A 84 2.00 -5.96 -6.17
CA THR A 84 3.32 -6.23 -5.59
C THR A 84 3.56 -5.32 -4.41
N VAL A 85 3.56 -5.91 -3.21
CA VAL A 85 4.67 -5.60 -2.32
C VAL A 85 5.89 -6.14 -3.05
N ALA A 86 6.56 -5.28 -3.80
CA ALA A 86 7.74 -5.68 -4.54
C ALA A 86 8.77 -6.15 -3.51
N PHE A 87 9.14 -7.41 -3.60
CA PHE A 87 10.19 -8.00 -2.78
C PHE A 87 11.33 -8.37 -3.71
N SER A 88 12.51 -7.81 -3.43
CA SER A 88 13.72 -8.13 -4.17
C SER A 88 14.77 -8.66 -3.21
N LEU A 89 15.40 -9.76 -3.60
CA LEU A 89 16.51 -10.38 -2.87
C LEU A 89 17.79 -10.20 -3.68
N SER A 90 18.89 -9.82 -3.02
CA SER A 90 20.20 -9.86 -3.64
C SER A 90 21.25 -10.44 -2.69
N PRO A 91 22.00 -11.49 -3.08
CA PRO A 91 23.18 -11.96 -2.36
C PRO A 91 24.37 -10.99 -2.42
N GLY A 92 24.28 -9.89 -3.16
CA GLY A 92 25.38 -8.96 -3.36
C GLY A 92 24.93 -7.50 -3.48
N PRO A 93 25.73 -6.66 -4.17
CA PRO A 93 25.38 -5.27 -4.41
C PRO A 93 24.02 -5.16 -5.13
N MET A 94 23.25 -4.16 -4.73
CA MET A 94 21.94 -3.83 -5.32
C MET A 94 21.94 -2.37 -5.75
N SER A 95 21.39 -2.08 -6.93
CA SER A 95 21.21 -0.70 -7.42
C SER A 95 19.74 -0.43 -7.72
N LEU A 96 19.20 0.66 -7.20
CA LEU A 96 17.85 1.14 -7.47
C LEU A 96 17.95 2.42 -8.27
N THR A 97 17.33 2.47 -9.44
CA THR A 97 17.27 3.66 -10.29
C THR A 97 15.83 4.06 -10.53
N PHE A 98 15.43 5.20 -9.97
CA PHE A 98 14.14 5.82 -10.21
C PHE A 98 14.28 6.90 -11.29
N GLN A 99 13.46 6.80 -12.33
CA GLN A 99 13.40 7.77 -13.42
C GLN A 99 12.01 8.38 -13.47
N GLN A 100 11.95 9.71 -13.30
CA GLN A 100 10.73 10.50 -13.44
C GLN A 100 10.68 11.08 -14.84
N THR A 101 9.61 10.78 -15.57
CA THR A 101 9.37 11.32 -16.91
C THR A 101 8.40 12.49 -16.79
N LYS A 102 8.56 13.51 -17.64
CA LYS A 102 7.60 14.62 -17.66
C LYS A 102 6.18 14.09 -17.95
N PRO A 103 5.18 14.37 -17.09
CA PRO A 103 3.83 13.88 -17.30
C PRO A 103 3.20 14.52 -18.55
N ASP A 104 2.39 13.74 -19.25
CA ASP A 104 1.53 14.25 -20.32
C ASP A 104 0.55 15.31 -19.78
N VAL A 105 0.10 16.21 -20.66
CA VAL A 105 -0.76 17.36 -20.30
C VAL A 105 -2.02 16.93 -19.53
N PHE A 106 -2.57 15.75 -19.82
CA PHE A 106 -3.75 15.21 -19.15
C PHE A 106 -3.50 14.70 -17.73
N MET A 107 -2.25 14.38 -17.38
CA MET A 107 -1.86 13.81 -16.08
C MET A 107 -1.06 14.78 -15.20
N ALA A 108 -0.76 16.00 -15.68
CA ALA A 108 0.03 16.99 -14.94
C ALA A 108 -0.56 17.38 -13.58
N ASP A 109 -1.88 17.27 -13.43
CA ASP A 109 -2.60 17.57 -12.18
C ASP A 109 -2.67 16.39 -11.20
N VAL A 110 -2.28 15.18 -11.62
CA VAL A 110 -2.22 14.00 -10.74
C VAL A 110 -0.89 14.01 -10.02
N LYS A 111 -0.95 14.01 -8.69
CA LYS A 111 0.23 13.98 -7.82
C LYS A 111 0.31 12.62 -7.13
N HIS A 112 1.54 12.15 -6.94
CA HIS A 112 1.86 10.88 -6.31
C HIS A 112 2.84 11.06 -5.16
N THR A 113 2.70 10.29 -4.10
CA THR A 113 3.60 10.31 -2.93
C THR A 113 4.95 9.65 -3.23
N GLY A 114 5.04 8.83 -4.30
CA GLY A 114 6.23 8.06 -4.62
C GLY A 114 6.20 6.70 -3.94
N PHE A 115 7.37 6.23 -3.54
CA PHE A 115 7.51 4.94 -2.88
C PHE A 115 8.34 5.03 -1.60
N LYS A 116 8.11 4.08 -0.70
CA LYS A 116 8.96 3.82 0.46
C LYS A 116 9.28 2.34 0.50
N ALA A 117 10.54 2.00 0.77
CA ALA A 117 11.01 0.63 0.86
C ALA A 117 11.81 0.42 2.14
N ILE A 118 11.67 -0.78 2.70
CA ILE A 118 12.41 -1.25 3.88
C ILE A 118 13.53 -2.15 3.40
N LEU A 119 14.74 -1.89 3.92
CA LEU A 119 15.92 -2.68 3.62
C LEU A 119 16.32 -3.51 4.84
N LYS A 120 16.50 -4.82 4.65
CA LYS A 120 16.90 -5.75 5.70
C LYS A 120 18.07 -6.61 5.24
N PRO A 121 19.23 -6.57 5.92
CA PRO A 121 20.33 -7.48 5.59
C PRO A 121 19.99 -8.92 6.02
N TYR A 122 20.53 -9.91 5.31
CA TYR A 122 20.45 -11.32 5.68
C TYR A 122 21.82 -11.98 5.60
N ASN A 123 22.09 -12.93 6.51
CA ASN A 123 23.35 -13.65 6.52
C ASN A 123 23.27 -14.82 5.52
N MET A 124 24.15 -14.82 4.52
CA MET A 124 24.13 -15.81 3.44
C MET A 124 24.59 -17.21 3.90
N SER A 125 25.35 -17.30 4.99
CA SER A 125 25.87 -18.57 5.50
C SER A 125 24.98 -19.20 6.58
N ALA A 126 23.96 -18.48 7.05
CA ALA A 126 23.08 -18.99 8.08
C ALA A 126 21.94 -19.79 7.44
N ASP A 127 21.62 -20.96 8.02
CA ASP A 127 20.41 -21.68 7.64
C ASP A 127 19.20 -20.83 8.07
N GLU A 128 18.51 -20.24 7.10
CA GLU A 128 17.35 -19.40 7.37
C GLU A 128 16.30 -20.13 8.21
N LYS A 129 16.19 -21.47 8.08
CA LYS A 129 15.32 -22.32 8.92
C LYS A 129 15.57 -22.17 10.42
N THR A 130 16.81 -21.84 10.81
CA THR A 130 17.20 -21.66 12.22
C THR A 130 17.07 -20.22 12.71
N LEU A 131 16.78 -19.26 11.82
CA LEU A 131 16.74 -17.83 12.13
C LEU A 131 15.34 -17.26 12.31
N CYS A 132 14.27 -18.05 12.15
CA CYS A 132 12.94 -17.50 12.29
C CYS A 132 12.56 -17.26 13.75
N GLY A 133 11.88 -16.14 13.99
CA GLY A 133 11.48 -15.74 15.33
C GLY A 133 12.47 -14.81 16.04
N GLY A 134 12.24 -14.66 17.33
CA GLY A 134 13.02 -13.82 18.23
C GLY A 134 12.24 -12.59 18.71
N LYS A 135 12.81 -11.95 19.72
CA LYS A 135 12.29 -10.71 20.29
C LYS A 135 12.88 -9.50 19.56
N ARG A 136 12.02 -8.57 19.15
CA ARG A 136 12.40 -7.35 18.42
C ARG A 136 11.69 -6.14 19.01
N LEU A 137 12.48 -5.10 19.25
CA LEU A 137 11.99 -3.79 19.61
C LEU A 137 11.83 -2.97 18.33
N ILE A 138 10.60 -2.60 18.01
CA ILE A 138 10.20 -1.90 16.79
C ILE A 138 10.17 -0.39 17.08
N LYS A 139 11.00 0.35 16.34
CA LYS A 139 11.11 1.82 16.43
C LYS A 139 10.33 2.51 15.31
N ASP A 140 10.56 2.04 14.09
CA ASP A 140 9.92 2.46 12.86
C ASP A 140 9.34 1.21 12.16
N THR A 141 9.07 1.29 10.87
CA THR A 141 8.59 0.16 10.08
C THR A 141 9.61 -0.99 9.98
N TYR A 142 9.12 -2.22 10.09
CA TYR A 142 9.89 -3.45 9.94
C TYR A 142 9.07 -4.49 9.18
N PHE A 143 9.70 -5.52 8.61
CA PHE A 143 8.97 -6.60 7.96
C PHE A 143 9.54 -7.98 8.27
N GLU A 144 8.65 -8.96 8.20
CA GLU A 144 8.99 -10.37 8.20
C GLU A 144 8.35 -11.07 7.00
N THR A 145 9.04 -12.10 6.52
CA THR A 145 8.57 -12.97 5.45
C THR A 145 8.65 -14.41 5.91
N SER A 146 7.92 -15.29 5.23
CA SER A 146 8.13 -16.72 5.34
C SER A 146 9.51 -17.11 4.82
N PHE A 147 9.97 -18.31 5.16
CA PHE A 147 11.20 -18.87 4.60
C PHE A 147 11.10 -18.94 3.09
N ALA A 148 12.21 -18.68 2.41
CA ALA A 148 12.32 -18.72 0.95
C ALA A 148 11.34 -17.80 0.20
N TYR A 149 10.64 -16.88 0.88
CA TYR A 149 9.71 -15.93 0.26
C TYR A 149 10.36 -15.26 -0.98
N PRO A 150 9.67 -15.20 -2.13
CA PRO A 150 8.24 -15.50 -2.35
C PRO A 150 7.92 -16.99 -2.64
N GLU A 151 8.89 -17.90 -2.54
CA GLU A 151 8.67 -19.34 -2.77
C GLU A 151 7.98 -20.02 -1.57
N ASP A 152 7.59 -21.29 -1.74
CA ASP A 152 6.98 -22.10 -0.68
C ASP A 152 7.91 -22.23 0.54
N TYR A 153 7.39 -21.98 1.73
CA TYR A 153 8.19 -22.03 2.96
C TYR A 153 8.54 -23.45 3.44
N GLY A 154 7.95 -24.51 2.88
CA GLY A 154 8.21 -25.91 3.22
C GLY A 154 7.62 -26.37 4.56
N GLU A 155 7.96 -27.59 4.96
CA GLU A 155 7.34 -28.27 6.11
C GLU A 155 8.22 -28.21 7.37
N GLY A 156 7.58 -28.35 8.54
CA GLY A 156 8.27 -28.52 9.81
C GLY A 156 8.86 -27.23 10.40
N ASN A 157 8.47 -26.07 9.88
CA ASN A 157 8.90 -24.80 10.43
C ASN A 157 8.20 -24.49 11.75
N ASN A 158 8.90 -23.83 12.66
CA ASN A 158 8.34 -23.42 13.95
C ASN A 158 8.98 -22.09 14.39
N CYS A 159 8.23 -21.01 14.23
CA CYS A 159 8.70 -19.66 14.41
C CYS A 159 7.90 -18.96 15.50
N ARG A 160 8.61 -18.20 16.33
CA ARG A 160 8.02 -17.44 17.42
C ARG A 160 8.61 -16.05 17.46
N TRP A 161 7.81 -15.05 17.13
CA TRP A 161 8.21 -13.66 17.19
C TRP A 161 7.56 -12.98 18.39
N GLU A 162 8.31 -12.09 19.02
CA GLU A 162 7.80 -11.14 20.01
C GLU A 162 8.19 -9.74 19.55
N PHE A 163 7.19 -8.94 19.21
CA PHE A 163 7.37 -7.55 18.79
C PHE A 163 6.92 -6.62 19.90
N GLU A 164 7.72 -5.61 20.20
CA GLU A 164 7.45 -4.59 21.21
C GLU A 164 7.71 -3.21 20.59
N GLY A 165 6.74 -2.30 20.65
CA GLY A 165 6.86 -0.94 20.15
C GLY A 165 7.54 -0.02 21.16
N VAL A 166 8.47 0.83 20.71
CA VAL A 166 9.13 1.82 21.59
C VAL A 166 8.17 2.95 21.93
N ASN A 167 7.48 2.85 23.08
CA ASN A 167 6.46 3.81 23.52
C ASN A 167 5.35 4.05 22.47
N ALA A 168 5.03 3.01 21.70
CA ALA A 168 4.10 3.06 20.58
C ALA A 168 3.28 1.78 20.50
N ASN A 169 2.12 1.87 19.87
CA ASN A 169 1.30 0.74 19.48
C ASN A 169 1.85 0.12 18.19
N LEU A 170 1.42 -1.10 17.88
CA LEU A 170 1.88 -1.87 16.73
C LEU A 170 0.72 -2.18 15.78
N ARG A 171 0.91 -1.89 14.50
CA ARG A 171 0.04 -2.37 13.42
C ARG A 171 0.75 -3.50 12.68
N ILE A 172 0.10 -4.63 12.55
CA ILE A 172 0.54 -5.77 11.73
C ILE A 172 -0.28 -5.80 10.46
N LEU A 173 0.39 -5.58 9.33
CA LEU A 173 -0.22 -5.43 8.02
C LEU A 173 0.23 -6.55 7.09
N PHE A 174 -0.70 -7.41 6.69
CA PHE A 174 -0.47 -8.48 5.73
C PHE A 174 -0.76 -7.99 4.32
N TYR A 175 0.15 -8.25 3.39
CA TYR A 175 -0.04 -8.00 1.96
C TYR A 175 0.01 -9.28 1.11
N ASP A 176 0.59 -10.35 1.65
CA ASP A 176 0.60 -11.66 1.02
C ASP A 176 0.53 -12.67 2.16
N PHE A 177 -0.51 -13.50 2.17
CA PHE A 177 -0.62 -14.57 3.13
C PHE A 177 -1.34 -15.75 2.51
N GLN A 178 -0.68 -16.89 2.55
CA GLN A 178 -1.11 -18.10 1.89
C GLN A 178 -0.54 -19.27 2.65
N THR A 179 -1.41 -19.97 3.39
CA THR A 179 -1.03 -21.11 4.23
C THR A 179 -1.99 -22.28 4.02
N ASP A 180 -1.62 -23.46 4.49
CA ASP A 180 -2.51 -24.62 4.51
C ASP A 180 -3.43 -24.56 5.74
N ASP A 181 -4.74 -24.47 5.53
CA ASP A 181 -5.74 -24.29 6.59
C ASP A 181 -5.92 -25.51 7.51
N LYS A 182 -5.36 -26.67 7.14
CA LYS A 182 -5.49 -27.92 7.90
C LYS A 182 -4.25 -28.22 8.73
N THR A 183 -3.08 -27.90 8.19
CA THR A 183 -1.81 -28.39 8.72
C THR A 183 -0.89 -27.28 9.21
N ASP A 184 -1.10 -26.04 8.76
CA ASP A 184 -0.38 -24.89 9.24
C ASP A 184 -1.16 -24.19 10.36
N SER A 185 -0.45 -23.44 11.20
CA SER A 185 -1.04 -22.64 12.26
C SER A 185 -0.30 -21.32 12.35
N PHE A 186 -1.00 -20.21 12.14
CA PHE A 186 -0.50 -18.87 12.35
C PHE A 186 -1.36 -18.18 13.40
N VAL A 187 -0.76 -17.87 14.55
CA VAL A 187 -1.47 -17.35 15.72
C VAL A 187 -0.81 -16.08 16.20
N MET A 188 -1.60 -15.01 16.28
CA MET A 188 -1.17 -13.74 16.87
C MET A 188 -1.88 -13.55 18.21
N SER A 189 -1.16 -13.07 19.23
CA SER A 189 -1.75 -12.72 20.52
C SER A 189 -1.17 -11.44 21.12
N GLY A 190 -2.03 -10.66 21.75
CA GLY A 190 -1.68 -9.37 22.34
C GLY A 190 -2.92 -8.60 22.80
N ASP A 191 -2.72 -7.41 23.36
CA ASP A 191 -3.81 -6.51 23.75
C ASP A 191 -4.30 -5.75 22.49
N PRO A 192 -5.52 -5.96 21.99
CA PRO A 192 -5.99 -5.34 20.77
C PRO A 192 -6.20 -3.85 20.98
N PHE A 193 -5.85 -3.07 19.98
CA PHE A 193 -6.18 -1.65 19.92
C PHE A 193 -7.49 -1.47 19.14
N VAL A 194 -8.47 -0.80 19.76
CA VAL A 194 -9.76 -0.49 19.13
C VAL A 194 -9.76 1.00 18.76
N MET A 195 -9.87 1.29 17.46
CA MET A 195 -9.86 2.64 16.87
C MET A 195 -11.11 3.49 17.20
N SER A 196 -12.13 2.92 17.84
CA SER A 196 -13.39 3.61 18.14
C SER A 196 -13.30 4.36 19.47
N GLY A 197 -13.67 5.64 19.51
CA GLY A 197 -13.70 6.54 20.68
C GLY A 197 -14.63 6.16 21.84
N GLY A 198 -14.79 4.88 22.12
CA GLY A 198 -15.40 4.35 23.33
C GLY A 198 -14.39 4.33 24.47
N SER A 199 -14.82 4.85 25.61
CA SER A 199 -14.15 4.83 26.92
C SER A 199 -13.12 3.71 27.05
N SER A 200 -11.83 4.09 27.12
CA SER A 200 -10.74 3.22 27.51
C SER A 200 -11.04 2.60 28.88
N THR A 201 -11.54 1.37 28.92
CA THR A 201 -11.32 0.55 30.09
C THR A 201 -9.84 0.21 30.07
N ASN A 202 -9.12 0.51 31.15
CA ASN A 202 -7.72 0.12 31.36
C ASN A 202 -7.55 -1.40 31.55
N GLU A 203 -8.49 -2.19 31.03
CA GLU A 203 -8.47 -3.63 31.11
C GLU A 203 -7.73 -4.15 29.88
N THR A 204 -6.52 -4.68 30.09
CA THR A 204 -5.81 -5.45 29.07
C THR A 204 -6.68 -6.64 28.68
N HIS A 205 -7.10 -6.70 27.42
CA HIS A 205 -7.88 -7.81 26.89
C HIS A 205 -6.97 -8.62 25.98
N ASN A 206 -6.32 -9.67 26.48
CA ASN A 206 -5.48 -10.48 25.60
C ASN A 206 -6.37 -11.19 24.56
N THR A 207 -6.24 -10.82 23.29
CA THR A 207 -6.93 -11.45 22.17
C THR A 207 -6.01 -12.43 21.48
N THR A 208 -6.60 -13.48 20.93
CA THR A 208 -5.89 -14.46 20.10
C THR A 208 -6.56 -14.52 18.74
N ILE A 209 -5.77 -14.31 17.69
CA ILE A 209 -6.21 -14.30 16.28
C ILE A 209 -5.54 -15.49 15.59
N HIS A 210 -6.36 -16.29 14.91
CA HIS A 210 -5.91 -17.42 14.10
C HIS A 210 -6.07 -17.04 12.62
N LEU A 211 -5.00 -17.19 11.84
CA LEU A 211 -4.99 -17.01 10.39
C LEU A 211 -4.63 -18.34 9.73
N GLY A 212 -5.30 -18.68 8.63
CA GLY A 212 -5.09 -19.96 7.96
C GLY A 212 -5.80 -20.04 6.62
N GLY A 213 -5.14 -20.64 5.61
CA GLY A 213 -5.71 -20.78 4.28
C GLY A 213 -5.30 -19.66 3.33
N TYR A 214 -6.22 -19.31 2.43
CA TYR A 214 -6.04 -18.29 1.39
C TYR A 214 -6.51 -16.94 1.88
N ASP A 215 -5.87 -16.42 2.91
CA ASP A 215 -6.24 -15.15 3.50
C ASP A 215 -5.27 -14.07 3.05
N VAL A 216 -5.77 -12.97 2.48
CA VAL A 216 -5.02 -11.75 2.14
C VAL A 216 -4.24 -11.79 0.82
N THR A 217 -4.52 -10.79 -0.01
CA THR A 217 -3.73 -10.43 -1.19
C THR A 217 -3.39 -8.96 -1.12
N SER A 218 -2.41 -8.50 -1.90
CA SER A 218 -1.91 -7.13 -1.82
C SER A 218 -2.90 -6.08 -2.31
N ASP A 219 -4.00 -6.49 -2.95
CA ASP A 219 -5.11 -5.62 -3.33
C ASP A 219 -6.17 -5.49 -2.22
N LEU A 220 -6.19 -6.44 -1.29
CA LEU A 220 -7.07 -6.49 -0.12
C LEU A 220 -6.24 -6.82 1.13
N PRO A 221 -5.28 -5.95 1.49
CA PRO A 221 -4.43 -6.20 2.64
C PRO A 221 -5.25 -6.15 3.94
N VAL A 222 -4.78 -6.84 4.97
CA VAL A 222 -5.48 -6.92 6.27
C VAL A 222 -4.57 -6.42 7.37
N ALA A 223 -5.10 -5.50 8.18
CA ALA A 223 -4.40 -4.89 9.30
C ALA A 223 -4.97 -5.35 10.65
N PHE A 224 -4.06 -5.60 11.59
CA PHE A 224 -4.37 -5.88 12.99
C PHE A 224 -3.62 -4.89 13.88
N TYR A 225 -4.28 -4.39 14.92
CA TYR A 225 -3.75 -3.34 15.78
C TYR A 225 -3.61 -3.85 17.21
N PHE A 226 -2.45 -3.63 17.80
CA PHE A 226 -2.10 -4.07 19.14
C PHE A 226 -1.47 -2.94 19.96
N ARG A 227 -1.77 -2.93 21.25
CA ARG A 227 -1.17 -2.00 22.21
C ARG A 227 0.18 -2.52 22.68
N GLY A 228 1.23 -1.76 22.43
CA GLY A 228 2.59 -1.99 22.93
C GLY A 228 3.31 -3.24 22.39
N SER A 229 2.68 -4.42 22.35
CA SER A 229 3.33 -5.65 21.93
C SER A 229 2.39 -6.66 21.28
N VAL A 230 2.97 -7.55 20.46
CA VAL A 230 2.29 -8.71 19.87
C VAL A 230 3.23 -9.91 19.82
N HIS A 231 2.68 -11.09 20.10
CA HIS A 231 3.36 -12.37 19.95
C HIS A 231 2.79 -13.07 18.73
N ILE A 232 3.66 -13.60 17.87
CA ILE A 232 3.27 -14.32 16.66
C ILE A 232 3.91 -15.70 16.69
N ASN A 233 3.10 -16.74 16.60
CA ASN A 233 3.54 -18.13 16.50
C ASN A 233 3.11 -18.69 15.16
N PHE A 234 4.07 -19.26 14.43
CA PHE A 234 3.82 -19.94 13.16
C PHE A 234 4.38 -21.36 13.22
N THR A 235 3.59 -22.34 12.80
CA THR A 235 4.05 -23.71 12.57
C THR A 235 3.58 -24.20 11.22
N SER A 236 4.47 -24.84 10.43
CA SER A 236 4.09 -25.49 9.18
C SER A 236 4.03 -27.01 9.29
N GLY A 237 2.95 -27.58 8.75
CA GLY A 237 2.76 -29.03 8.63
C GLY A 237 3.00 -29.55 7.22
N ASP A 238 2.70 -30.83 7.03
CA ASP A 238 2.69 -31.52 5.73
C ASP A 238 1.43 -31.12 4.96
N GLY A 239 1.55 -30.07 4.16
CA GLY A 239 0.46 -29.37 3.49
C GLY A 239 0.69 -29.26 1.98
N SER A 240 -0.35 -28.88 1.24
CA SER A 240 -0.22 -28.69 -0.20
C SER A 240 0.76 -27.57 -0.52
N ILE A 241 1.77 -27.85 -1.34
CA ILE A 241 2.71 -26.84 -1.88
C ILE A 241 2.15 -26.09 -3.09
N PHE A 242 0.93 -26.45 -3.53
CA PHE A 242 0.27 -25.80 -4.66
C PHE A 242 -1.10 -25.25 -4.30
N PRO A 243 -1.34 -23.98 -4.65
CA PRO A 243 -0.34 -22.90 -4.89
C PRO A 243 0.67 -22.69 -3.74
N PRO A 244 1.84 -22.04 -3.99
CA PRO A 244 2.93 -21.94 -3.02
C PRO A 244 2.47 -21.25 -1.74
N ARG A 245 2.81 -21.85 -0.59
CA ARG A 245 2.51 -21.29 0.73
C ARG A 245 3.58 -20.28 1.11
N ARG A 246 3.15 -19.05 1.39
CA ARG A 246 4.04 -17.93 1.66
C ARG A 246 3.32 -16.88 2.50
N PHE A 247 4.07 -16.07 3.21
CA PHE A 247 3.51 -14.88 3.82
C PHE A 247 4.54 -13.77 3.92
N SER A 248 4.04 -12.55 3.92
CA SER A 248 4.81 -11.34 4.23
C SER A 248 3.91 -10.38 5.01
N PHE A 249 4.45 -9.85 6.10
CA PHE A 249 3.78 -8.84 6.88
C PHE A 249 4.73 -7.72 7.31
N ILE A 250 4.17 -6.52 7.34
CA ILE A 250 4.82 -5.31 7.81
C ILE A 250 4.35 -5.03 9.23
N ILE A 251 5.28 -4.59 10.07
CA ILE A 251 5.01 -4.11 11.42
C ILE A 251 5.33 -2.63 11.45
N ASP A 252 4.31 -1.81 11.69
CA ASP A 252 4.43 -0.37 11.85
C ASP A 252 4.22 0.01 13.33
N THR A 253 4.93 1.05 13.77
CA THR A 253 4.63 1.74 15.04
C THR A 253 3.65 2.88 14.80
N PHE A 254 2.72 3.08 15.73
CA PHE A 254 1.82 4.24 15.70
C PHE A 254 1.53 4.75 17.11
N ALA A 255 1.24 6.04 17.22
CA ALA A 255 0.91 6.67 18.49
C ALA A 255 -0.59 6.55 18.78
N ASP A 256 -0.99 6.68 20.05
CA ASP A 256 -2.40 6.87 20.39
C ASP A 256 -2.93 8.16 19.74
N GLN A 257 -4.23 8.17 19.42
CA GLN A 257 -4.94 9.36 18.96
C GLN A 257 -4.95 10.38 20.10
N THR A 258 -3.97 11.28 20.11
CA THR A 258 -3.79 12.22 21.22
C THR A 258 -4.59 13.52 21.06
N ASN A 259 -5.11 13.80 19.86
CA ASN A 259 -6.10 14.85 19.56
C ASN A 259 -6.74 14.57 18.19
N ASP A 260 -8.04 14.83 18.03
CA ASP A 260 -8.67 14.92 16.71
C ASP A 260 -7.88 15.89 15.84
N THR A 261 -7.47 15.47 14.64
CA THR A 261 -6.78 16.34 13.72
C THR A 261 -7.72 17.46 13.30
N GLN A 262 -7.25 18.71 13.46
CA GLN A 262 -8.01 19.91 13.09
C GLN A 262 -8.03 20.17 11.57
N GLU A 263 -7.47 19.26 10.77
CA GLU A 263 -7.54 19.38 9.31
C GLU A 263 -8.97 19.10 8.87
N VAL A 264 -9.62 20.11 8.30
CA VAL A 264 -10.92 19.98 7.64
C VAL A 264 -10.69 19.92 6.15
N CYS A 265 -11.24 18.91 5.47
CA CYS A 265 -11.17 18.86 4.01
C CYS A 265 -11.93 20.03 3.38
N VAL A 266 -11.46 20.46 2.21
CA VAL A 266 -12.12 21.50 1.42
C VAL A 266 -13.47 20.96 0.94
N GLY A 267 -14.56 21.66 1.29
CA GLY A 267 -15.93 21.26 0.93
C GLY A 267 -16.58 20.28 1.91
N ALA A 268 -15.94 19.93 3.02
CA ALA A 268 -16.54 19.07 4.04
C ALA A 268 -17.57 19.82 4.91
N GLU A 269 -18.40 19.06 5.64
CA GLU A 269 -19.26 19.51 6.76
C GLU A 269 -20.52 20.30 6.42
N SER A 270 -20.87 20.46 5.13
CA SER A 270 -22.15 21.05 4.74
C SER A 270 -22.88 20.25 3.66
N ILE A 271 -24.22 20.34 3.66
CA ILE A 271 -25.04 19.80 2.56
C ILE A 271 -25.02 20.81 1.43
N HIS A 272 -24.43 20.42 0.31
CA HIS A 272 -24.34 21.23 -0.90
C HIS A 272 -25.56 21.00 -1.79
N ASP A 273 -26.33 22.08 -2.03
CA ASP A 273 -27.42 22.05 -3.01
C ASP A 273 -26.91 22.41 -4.40
N LEU A 274 -26.75 21.40 -5.24
CA LEU A 274 -26.19 21.55 -6.59
C LEU A 274 -27.17 22.17 -7.60
N SER A 275 -28.40 22.49 -7.17
CA SER A 275 -29.31 23.34 -7.95
C SER A 275 -28.90 24.83 -7.88
N VAL A 276 -28.20 25.21 -6.81
CA VAL A 276 -27.67 26.55 -6.58
C VAL A 276 -26.17 26.58 -6.87
N GLU A 277 -25.43 25.63 -6.32
CA GLU A 277 -24.00 25.48 -6.46
C GLU A 277 -23.67 24.59 -7.67
N LYS A 278 -23.36 25.20 -8.81
CA LYS A 278 -23.13 24.43 -10.05
C LYS A 278 -21.93 23.48 -9.97
N SER A 279 -20.98 23.76 -9.09
CA SER A 279 -19.77 22.95 -8.89
C SER A 279 -19.20 23.20 -7.50
N VAL A 280 -18.79 22.13 -6.82
CA VAL A 280 -18.18 22.15 -5.50
C VAL A 280 -16.86 21.40 -5.56
N MET A 281 -15.78 22.02 -5.08
CA MET A 281 -14.48 21.37 -4.97
C MET A 281 -14.44 20.48 -3.73
N ILE A 282 -13.82 19.30 -3.85
CA ILE A 282 -13.58 18.38 -2.74
C ILE A 282 -12.13 17.94 -2.71
N ASN A 283 -11.37 18.35 -1.69
CA ASN A 283 -9.94 18.04 -1.61
C ASN A 283 -9.48 17.81 -0.16
N THR A 284 -8.40 17.04 0.01
CA THR A 284 -7.52 17.21 1.17
C THR A 284 -6.87 18.58 1.11
N ASN A 285 -6.60 19.22 2.26
CA ASN A 285 -6.35 20.67 2.30
C ASN A 285 -5.09 21.07 1.50
N ASN A 286 -4.08 20.19 1.50
CA ASN A 286 -2.78 20.42 0.85
C ASN A 286 -2.50 19.43 -0.31
N TYR A 287 -3.53 18.93 -0.97
CA TYR A 287 -3.40 17.93 -2.04
C TYR A 287 -2.21 18.21 -2.96
N GLY A 288 -1.38 17.19 -3.13
CA GLY A 288 -0.26 17.21 -4.07
C GLY A 288 0.98 17.96 -3.59
N THR A 289 0.92 18.56 -2.40
CA THR A 289 2.07 19.24 -1.77
C THR A 289 2.43 18.64 -0.42
N LEU A 290 1.44 18.35 0.42
CA LEU A 290 1.63 17.64 1.69
C LEU A 290 0.70 16.43 1.73
N ALA A 291 1.13 15.39 2.44
CA ALA A 291 0.27 14.25 2.72
C ALA A 291 -0.90 14.67 3.64
N TYR A 292 -2.04 13.98 3.55
CA TYR A 292 -3.16 14.23 4.48
C TYR A 292 -2.79 13.87 5.92
N GLU A 293 -3.46 14.48 6.90
CA GLU A 293 -3.22 14.18 8.31
C GLU A 293 -3.73 12.80 8.76
N ASN A 294 -3.14 12.27 9.84
CA ASN A 294 -3.59 11.02 10.44
C ASN A 294 -4.98 11.21 11.06
N TYR A 295 -5.75 10.12 11.17
CA TYR A 295 -7.11 10.15 11.74
C TYR A 295 -8.03 11.19 11.09
N LEU A 296 -7.77 11.56 9.83
CA LEU A 296 -8.55 12.54 9.10
C LEU A 296 -9.93 11.96 8.81
N LYS A 297 -10.99 12.71 9.11
CA LYS A 297 -12.36 12.34 8.77
C LYS A 297 -13.04 13.46 8.01
N CYS A 298 -13.37 13.19 6.75
CA CYS A 298 -14.01 14.16 5.87
C CYS A 298 -15.34 13.65 5.35
N GLN A 299 -16.40 14.40 5.63
CA GLN A 299 -17.76 14.07 5.23
C GLN A 299 -18.30 15.11 4.26
N PHE A 300 -18.81 14.64 3.14
CA PHE A 300 -19.38 15.45 2.06
C PHE A 300 -20.80 15.00 1.76
N SER A 301 -21.70 15.94 1.52
CA SER A 301 -23.10 15.63 1.20
C SER A 301 -23.62 16.56 0.12
N PHE A 302 -24.25 16.00 -0.91
CA PHE A 302 -24.73 16.70 -2.08
C PHE A 302 -26.18 16.30 -2.37
N ILE A 303 -27.00 17.30 -2.67
CA ILE A 303 -28.38 17.11 -3.13
C ILE A 303 -28.57 17.79 -4.48
N ASN A 304 -29.38 17.18 -5.34
CA ASN A 304 -29.76 17.76 -6.62
C ASN A 304 -31.28 17.69 -6.81
N PRO A 305 -32.03 18.67 -6.27
CA PRO A 305 -33.50 18.70 -6.31
C PRO A 305 -34.18 18.81 -7.71
N PRO A 306 -33.55 19.27 -8.83
CA PRO A 306 -34.20 19.29 -10.14
C PRO A 306 -34.11 17.97 -10.94
N GLN A 307 -35.21 17.59 -11.63
CA GLN A 307 -35.41 16.30 -12.32
C GLN A 307 -34.68 16.11 -13.68
N HIS A 308 -33.77 17.01 -14.07
CA HIS A 308 -33.14 16.96 -15.41
C HIS A 308 -31.61 17.09 -15.41
N HIS A 309 -30.99 17.08 -14.22
CA HIS A 309 -29.56 17.12 -14.06
C HIS A 309 -29.07 15.83 -13.41
N VAL A 310 -27.90 15.35 -13.84
CA VAL A 310 -27.20 14.23 -13.21
C VAL A 310 -26.00 14.79 -12.45
N ILE A 311 -25.84 14.39 -11.18
CA ILE A 311 -24.63 14.70 -10.42
C ILE A 311 -23.49 13.86 -11.00
N TYR A 312 -22.33 14.47 -11.22
CA TYR A 312 -21.11 13.75 -11.55
C TYR A 312 -19.96 14.19 -10.65
N LEU A 313 -19.04 13.25 -10.42
CA LEU A 313 -17.80 13.40 -9.66
C LEU A 313 -16.64 13.22 -10.63
N GLN A 314 -15.68 14.13 -10.58
CA GLN A 314 -14.35 13.93 -11.18
C GLN A 314 -13.30 14.09 -10.09
N MET A 315 -12.43 13.10 -9.90
CA MET A 315 -11.48 13.07 -8.80
C MET A 315 -10.20 12.31 -9.13
N ALA A 316 -9.05 12.89 -8.77
CA ALA A 316 -7.79 12.18 -8.57
C ALA A 316 -7.71 11.74 -7.11
N PHE A 317 -7.29 10.51 -6.84
CA PHE A 317 -7.29 9.95 -5.49
C PHE A 317 -6.07 9.06 -5.27
N GLU A 318 -5.38 9.24 -4.15
CA GLU A 318 -4.33 8.36 -3.67
C GLU A 318 -4.36 8.33 -2.14
N SER A 319 -4.64 7.16 -1.58
CA SER A 319 -4.60 6.88 -0.15
C SER A 319 -3.72 5.67 0.16
N GLU A 320 -3.41 5.43 1.44
CA GLU A 320 -2.87 4.13 1.86
C GLU A 320 -3.81 3.01 1.40
N ARG A 321 -3.24 1.96 0.80
CA ARG A 321 -4.04 0.90 0.18
C ARG A 321 -4.87 0.08 1.18
N CYS A 322 -4.41 -0.06 2.43
CA CYS A 322 -5.09 -0.95 3.38
C CYS A 322 -6.28 -0.33 4.08
N CYS A 323 -6.07 0.86 4.61
CA CYS A 323 -6.79 1.27 5.80
C CYS A 323 -7.41 2.66 5.65
N ASP A 324 -7.01 3.39 4.61
CA ASP A 324 -7.49 4.72 4.30
C ASP A 324 -8.43 4.63 3.11
N LEU A 325 -9.71 4.85 3.37
CA LEU A 325 -10.75 4.63 2.37
C LEU A 325 -11.68 5.83 2.24
N MET A 326 -12.21 6.04 1.04
CA MET A 326 -13.37 6.88 0.81
C MET A 326 -14.56 6.02 0.40
N THR A 327 -15.59 6.00 1.24
CA THR A 327 -16.88 5.38 0.93
C THR A 327 -17.73 6.37 0.17
N VAL A 328 -18.29 5.95 -0.97
CA VAL A 328 -19.10 6.79 -1.84
C VAL A 328 -20.50 6.18 -2.02
N ASN A 329 -21.52 6.92 -1.58
CA ASN A 329 -22.92 6.53 -1.71
C ASN A 329 -23.63 7.38 -2.77
N GLY A 330 -24.50 6.75 -3.57
CA GLY A 330 -25.32 7.44 -4.58
C GLY A 330 -24.62 7.68 -5.93
N ILE A 331 -23.40 7.15 -6.11
CA ILE A 331 -22.69 7.07 -7.38
C ILE A 331 -22.40 5.60 -7.69
N GLY A 332 -22.87 5.11 -8.84
CA GLY A 332 -22.67 3.72 -9.27
C GLY A 332 -23.17 2.67 -8.26
N GLN A 333 -22.47 1.54 -8.15
CA GLN A 333 -22.67 0.58 -7.05
C GLN A 333 -21.63 0.89 -5.98
N ASP A 334 -22.07 1.47 -4.84
CA ASP A 334 -21.34 1.77 -3.61
C ASP A 334 -19.81 1.58 -3.70
N TYR A 335 -19.13 2.59 -4.26
CA TYR A 335 -17.70 2.53 -4.51
C TYR A 335 -16.90 2.76 -3.22
N ILE A 336 -15.92 1.90 -2.98
CA ILE A 336 -14.83 2.15 -2.02
C ILE A 336 -13.61 2.58 -2.84
N PHE A 337 -13.15 3.81 -2.61
CA PHE A 337 -11.89 4.29 -3.15
C PHE A 337 -10.79 4.03 -2.10
N GLN A 338 -9.74 3.37 -2.55
CA GLN A 338 -8.54 3.04 -1.76
C GLN A 338 -7.36 2.97 -2.71
N GLY A 339 -6.15 3.21 -2.20
CA GLY A 339 -4.95 3.22 -3.04
C GLY A 339 -4.98 4.34 -4.08
N GLU A 340 -4.29 4.15 -5.19
CA GLU A 340 -4.27 5.09 -6.30
C GLU A 340 -5.45 4.86 -7.27
N ARG A 341 -6.15 5.94 -7.64
CA ARG A 341 -7.19 5.95 -8.68
C ARG A 341 -6.98 7.13 -9.61
N TYR A 342 -6.93 6.84 -10.91
CA TYR A 342 -6.83 7.89 -11.92
C TYR A 342 -8.09 8.73 -12.02
N PRO A 343 -7.94 10.01 -12.43
CA PRO A 343 -9.05 10.88 -12.76
C PRO A 343 -10.06 10.22 -13.69
N THR A 344 -11.22 9.90 -13.14
CA THR A 344 -12.35 9.32 -13.88
C THR A 344 -13.60 10.12 -13.55
N ILE A 345 -14.55 10.15 -14.49
CA ILE A 345 -15.86 10.77 -14.28
C ILE A 345 -16.84 9.69 -13.84
N TYR A 346 -17.43 9.88 -12.67
CA TYR A 346 -18.45 8.99 -12.11
C TYR A 346 -19.79 9.70 -12.10
N PHE A 347 -20.86 8.98 -12.44
CA PHE A 347 -22.22 9.53 -12.48
C PHE A 347 -23.08 9.00 -11.35
N ALA A 348 -23.84 9.90 -10.74
CA ALA A 348 -24.80 9.55 -9.71
C ALA A 348 -25.98 8.76 -10.27
N ASN A 349 -26.43 7.77 -9.51
CA ASN A 349 -27.69 7.05 -9.72
C ASN A 349 -28.77 7.47 -8.70
N SER A 350 -28.43 8.39 -7.79
CA SER A 350 -29.29 8.93 -6.74
C SER A 350 -29.28 10.47 -6.79
N PRO A 351 -30.38 11.14 -6.41
CA PRO A 351 -30.40 12.60 -6.23
C PRO A 351 -29.61 13.06 -5.00
N ASN A 352 -29.28 12.13 -4.10
CA ASN A 352 -28.49 12.36 -2.90
C ASN A 352 -27.18 11.57 -3.01
N VAL A 353 -26.06 12.27 -2.89
CA VAL A 353 -24.72 11.69 -2.97
C VAL A 353 -23.97 12.07 -1.70
N SER A 354 -23.29 11.12 -1.07
CA SER A 354 -22.44 11.40 0.08
C SER A 354 -21.13 10.65 -0.01
N PHE A 355 -20.07 11.29 0.50
CA PHE A 355 -18.74 10.70 0.58
C PHE A 355 -18.25 10.78 2.02
N GLU A 356 -17.57 9.74 2.48
CA GLU A 356 -16.85 9.74 3.76
C GLU A 356 -15.44 9.22 3.51
N PHE A 357 -14.44 10.09 3.63
CA PHE A 357 -13.03 9.70 3.68
C PHE A 357 -12.59 9.58 5.15
N SER A 358 -11.93 8.48 5.46
CA SER A 358 -11.31 8.23 6.76
C SER A 358 -9.89 7.72 6.56
N SER A 359 -8.95 8.29 7.31
CA SER A 359 -7.60 7.75 7.42
C SER A 359 -7.32 7.14 8.79
N ASP A 360 -6.36 6.23 8.85
CA ASP A 360 -5.81 5.65 10.06
C ASP A 360 -4.68 6.53 10.63
N GLY A 361 -4.02 6.02 11.66
CA GLY A 361 -2.98 6.71 12.41
C GLY A 361 -1.55 6.45 11.96
N VAL A 362 -1.34 5.72 10.86
CA VAL A 362 -0.08 5.01 10.61
C VAL A 362 0.60 5.47 9.34
N ARG A 363 -0.09 5.45 8.20
CA ARG A 363 0.47 5.93 6.93
C ARG A 363 -0.40 6.99 6.30
N LYS A 364 0.21 7.72 5.37
CA LYS A 364 -0.38 8.85 4.68
C LYS A 364 0.05 8.82 3.22
N ALA A 365 -0.76 9.44 2.38
CA ALA A 365 -0.44 9.70 0.99
C ALA A 365 -0.89 11.12 0.60
N VAL A 366 -0.75 11.48 -0.68
CA VAL A 366 -1.08 12.81 -1.22
C VAL A 366 -2.58 13.16 -1.07
N GLY A 367 -3.45 12.15 -0.97
CA GLY A 367 -4.89 12.34 -0.76
C GLY A 367 -5.65 12.50 -2.06
N PHE A 368 -6.66 13.36 -2.06
CA PHE A 368 -7.55 13.50 -3.20
C PHE A 368 -7.82 14.96 -3.57
N LYS A 369 -8.09 15.17 -4.85
CA LYS A 369 -8.56 16.44 -5.41
C LYS A 369 -9.62 16.16 -6.47
N GLY A 370 -10.74 16.83 -6.36
CA GLY A 370 -11.84 16.63 -7.27
C GLY A 370 -12.89 17.71 -7.18
N TYR A 371 -13.95 17.52 -7.95
CA TYR A 371 -15.14 18.35 -7.87
C TYR A 371 -16.40 17.55 -8.18
N VAL A 372 -17.49 18.00 -7.58
CA VAL A 372 -18.84 17.50 -7.79
C VAL A 372 -19.64 18.58 -8.51
N SER A 373 -20.33 18.21 -9.58
CA SER A 373 -21.10 19.16 -10.39
C SER A 373 -22.33 18.49 -10.97
N THR A 374 -23.22 19.29 -11.56
CA THR A 374 -24.41 18.81 -12.25
C THR A 374 -24.27 18.97 -13.76
N LEU A 375 -24.71 17.95 -14.50
CA LEU A 375 -24.78 17.97 -15.96
C LEU A 375 -26.23 17.88 -16.43
N VAL A 376 -26.65 18.82 -17.28
CA VAL A 376 -27.98 18.81 -17.90
C VAL A 376 -28.03 17.72 -18.97
N CYS A 377 -29.01 16.82 -18.94
CA CYS A 377 -29.11 15.69 -19.89
C CYS A 377 -29.07 16.10 -21.38
N ALA A 378 -29.51 17.31 -21.74
CA ALA A 378 -29.40 17.82 -23.12
C ALA A 378 -27.94 18.01 -23.61
N LYS A 379 -26.97 18.15 -22.70
CA LYS A 379 -25.53 18.27 -23.01
C LYS A 379 -24.75 16.95 -22.93
N LEU A 380 -25.34 15.89 -22.34
CA LEU A 380 -24.72 14.56 -22.24
C LEU A 380 -24.44 13.96 -23.64
N ALA A 381 -25.31 14.27 -24.61
CA ALA A 381 -25.15 13.87 -26.01
C ALA A 381 -23.97 14.57 -26.73
N LEU A 382 -23.34 15.60 -26.16
CA LEU A 382 -22.19 16.29 -26.77
C LEU A 382 -20.85 15.86 -26.12
N LEU A 383 -20.84 15.56 -24.82
CA LEU A 383 -19.67 15.08 -24.08
C LEU A 383 -19.28 13.64 -24.47
N LEU A 384 -20.25 12.75 -24.70
CA LEU A 384 -19.98 11.39 -25.16
C LEU A 384 -19.42 11.31 -26.59
N PHE A 385 -19.64 12.35 -27.41
CA PHE A 385 -19.12 12.42 -28.78
C PHE A 385 -17.73 13.07 -28.88
N THR A 386 -17.31 13.82 -27.86
CA THR A 386 -15.99 14.49 -27.84
C THR A 386 -14.91 13.61 -27.22
N HIS A 387 -15.23 12.70 -26.30
CA HIS A 387 -14.26 11.74 -25.73
C HIS A 387 -14.09 10.43 -26.52
N LYS A 388 -14.85 10.21 -27.61
CA LYS A 388 -14.63 9.09 -28.55
C LYS A 388 -13.83 9.49 -29.81
N LEU A 389 -13.37 10.73 -29.88
CA LEU A 389 -12.56 11.29 -30.97
C LEU A 389 -11.38 12.06 -30.38
N SER A 390 -10.50 11.38 -29.66
CA SER A 390 -9.14 11.83 -29.37
C SER A 390 -8.23 10.63 -29.22
#